data_AF-U2DZT9-F1
#
_entry.id   AF-U2DZT9-F1
#
_cell.length_a   1.000
_cell.length_b   1.000
_cell.length_c   1.000
_cell.angle_alpha   90.00
_cell.angle_beta   90.00
_cell.angle_gamma   90.00
#
_symmetry.space_group_name_H-M   'P 1'
#
loop_
_entity.id
_entity.type
_entity.pdbx_description
1 polymer ?
#
loop_
_entity_poly.entity_id
_entity_poly.type
_entity_poly.pdbx_seq_one_letter_code
_entity_poly.pdbx_strand_id
1 'polypeptide(L)'
;DAAGVYAIHDAMARLDDHVVEALQDAGVPALPVHPFSVASRDEHGETALPTGAIDRLRGEGFVPVLFGDVVVQAGAGATILSGDEIVVLLARSLGADRIGLCSGVSGVLDESGAVIDRIEDFAAVADALGESEATDVTGGMAGKVRALLDLETPASIFGPDDLAAFLAGEDPGTLIE
;
A
#
# COMPACT_ATOMS: atom_id res chain seq x y z
N ASP A 1 -10.06 22.61 -5.95
CA ASP A 1 -10.71 22.88 -7.26
C ASP A 1 -10.08 21.95 -8.30
N ALA A 2 -10.50 22.02 -9.57
CA ALA A 2 -9.97 21.12 -10.61
C ALA A 2 -8.45 21.29 -10.83
N ALA A 3 -7.94 22.53 -10.71
CA ALA A 3 -6.52 22.81 -10.85
C ALA A 3 -5.69 22.14 -9.74
N GLY A 4 -6.14 22.20 -8.49
CA GLY A 4 -5.47 21.54 -7.37
C GLY A 4 -5.50 20.01 -7.48
N VAL A 5 -6.65 19.44 -7.88
CA VAL A 5 -6.78 17.99 -8.11
C VAL A 5 -5.81 17.53 -9.22
N TYR A 6 -5.82 18.22 -10.36
CA TYR A 6 -4.90 17.90 -11.45
C TYR A 6 -3.43 18.03 -11.03
N ALA A 7 -3.06 19.08 -10.29
CA ALA A 7 -1.69 19.28 -9.84
C ALA A 7 -1.18 18.14 -8.94
N ILE A 8 -2.04 17.57 -8.08
CA ILE A 8 -1.71 16.41 -7.26
C ILE A 8 -1.50 15.18 -8.15
N HIS A 9 -2.47 14.87 -9.00
CA HIS A 9 -2.39 13.73 -9.92
C HIS A 9 -1.16 13.81 -10.83
N ASP A 10 -0.91 14.97 -11.44
CA ASP A 10 0.22 15.23 -12.32
C ASP A 10 1.58 15.09 -11.60
N ALA A 11 1.65 15.47 -10.32
CA ALA A 11 2.85 15.22 -9.51
C ALA A 11 3.08 13.73 -9.25
N MET A 12 2.03 12.97 -8.96
CA MET A 12 2.13 11.52 -8.71
C MET A 12 2.40 10.74 -9.99
N ALA A 13 1.77 11.10 -11.12
CA ALA A 13 2.03 10.49 -12.42
C ALA A 13 3.49 10.66 -12.85
N ARG A 14 4.10 11.84 -12.64
CA ARG A 14 5.54 12.03 -12.91
C ARG A 14 6.43 11.16 -12.02
N LEU A 15 6.05 10.94 -10.77
CA LEU A 15 6.79 10.04 -9.89
C LEU A 15 6.67 8.58 -10.37
N ASP A 16 5.47 8.17 -10.76
CA ASP A 16 5.19 6.85 -11.31
C ASP A 16 5.99 6.60 -12.60
N ASP A 17 6.05 7.57 -13.51
CA ASP A 17 6.87 7.49 -14.74
C ASP A 17 8.32 7.12 -14.41
N HIS A 18 8.93 7.74 -13.39
CA HIS A 18 10.29 7.42 -12.96
C HIS A 18 10.41 6.03 -12.33
N VAL A 19 9.41 5.57 -11.58
CA VAL A 19 9.39 4.22 -11.00
C VAL A 19 9.27 3.16 -12.10
N VAL A 20 8.35 3.36 -13.04
CA VAL A 20 8.14 2.48 -14.19
C VAL A 20 9.39 2.43 -15.07
N GLU A 21 10.00 3.57 -15.39
CA GLU A 21 11.26 3.64 -16.16
C GLU A 21 12.37 2.85 -15.47
N ALA A 22 12.58 3.05 -14.16
CA ALA A 22 13.59 2.31 -13.40
C ALA A 22 13.35 0.79 -13.38
N LEU A 23 12.08 0.36 -13.26
CA LEU A 23 11.70 -1.05 -13.33
C LEU A 23 11.96 -1.63 -14.73
N GLN A 24 11.59 -0.90 -15.78
CA GLN A 24 11.79 -1.31 -17.17
C GLN A 24 13.28 -1.39 -17.53
N ASP A 25 14.11 -0.44 -17.07
CA ASP A 25 15.56 -0.46 -17.23
C ASP A 25 16.20 -1.69 -16.56
N ALA A 26 15.60 -2.19 -15.48
CA ALA A 26 15.97 -3.43 -14.81
C ALA A 26 15.39 -4.69 -15.48
N GLY A 27 14.65 -4.56 -16.59
CA GLY A 27 14.05 -5.66 -17.35
C GLY A 27 12.71 -6.16 -16.80
N VAL A 28 12.08 -5.42 -15.87
CA VAL A 28 10.74 -5.74 -15.37
C VAL A 28 9.70 -5.24 -16.38
N PRO A 29 8.70 -6.05 -16.80
CA PRO A 29 7.65 -5.64 -17.73
C PRO A 29 6.59 -4.77 -17.04
N ALA A 30 7.03 -3.66 -16.43
CA ALA A 30 6.19 -2.76 -15.64
C ALA A 30 5.30 -1.89 -16.52
N LEU A 31 4.03 -1.71 -16.14
CA LEU A 31 3.07 -0.83 -16.83
C LEU A 31 2.26 0.00 -15.82
N PRO A 32 2.07 1.31 -16.06
CA PRO A 32 1.36 2.18 -15.13
C PRO A 32 -0.16 1.93 -15.16
N VAL A 33 -0.80 2.04 -14.00
CA VAL A 33 -2.25 2.01 -13.82
C VAL A 33 -2.63 3.17 -12.90
N HIS A 34 -3.25 4.21 -13.47
CA HIS A 34 -3.57 5.45 -12.76
C HIS A 34 -4.91 5.34 -12.01
N PRO A 35 -4.93 5.32 -10.66
CA PRO A 35 -6.18 5.18 -9.92
C PRO A 35 -7.13 6.36 -10.12
N PHE A 36 -6.63 7.59 -10.32
CA PHE A 36 -7.44 8.77 -10.65
C PHE A 36 -8.44 8.54 -11.80
N SER A 37 -8.10 7.67 -12.76
CA SER A 37 -8.93 7.43 -13.94
C SER A 37 -10.11 6.49 -13.70
N VAL A 38 -10.06 5.65 -12.65
CA VAL A 38 -10.99 4.52 -12.51
C VAL A 38 -11.53 4.31 -11.09
N ALA A 39 -10.84 4.81 -10.07
CA ALA A 39 -11.26 4.67 -8.68
C ALA A 39 -12.18 5.81 -8.26
N SER A 40 -13.08 5.50 -7.33
CA SER A 40 -14.00 6.48 -6.74
C SER A 40 -14.37 6.10 -5.32
N ARG A 41 -14.62 7.10 -4.49
CA ARG A 41 -15.15 6.93 -3.14
C ARG A 41 -16.61 7.39 -3.06
N ASP A 42 -17.44 6.61 -2.38
CA ASP A 42 -18.84 6.98 -2.16
C ASP A 42 -19.00 8.00 -1.01
N GLU A 43 -20.24 8.31 -0.65
CA GLU A 43 -20.54 9.27 0.42
C GLU A 43 -20.28 8.71 1.83
N HIS A 44 -20.13 7.38 1.96
CA HIS A 44 -19.85 6.68 3.21
C HIS A 44 -18.36 6.41 3.42
N GLY A 45 -17.54 6.67 2.40
CA GLY A 45 -16.10 6.48 2.45
C GLY A 45 -15.63 5.16 1.84
N GLU A 46 -16.53 4.37 1.24
CA GLU A 46 -16.19 3.12 0.58
C GLU A 46 -15.52 3.38 -0.78
N THR A 47 -14.37 2.78 -1.00
CA THR A 47 -13.59 2.94 -2.24
C THR A 47 -13.86 1.79 -3.20
N ALA A 48 -14.30 2.12 -4.41
CA ALA A 48 -14.36 1.20 -5.53
C ALA A 48 -13.12 1.37 -6.42
N LEU A 49 -12.38 0.28 -6.65
CA LEU A 49 -11.26 0.20 -7.59
C LEU A 49 -11.49 -0.98 -8.55
N PRO A 50 -11.86 -0.74 -9.82
CA PRO A 50 -12.04 -1.81 -10.79
C PRO A 50 -10.72 -2.53 -11.11
N THR A 51 -10.61 -3.81 -10.77
CA THR A 51 -9.37 -4.60 -10.91
C THR A 51 -9.28 -5.44 -12.18
N GLY A 52 -10.33 -5.48 -13.00
CA GLY A 52 -10.38 -6.38 -14.18
C GLY A 52 -9.31 -6.11 -15.24
N ALA A 53 -8.83 -4.86 -15.38
CA ALA A 53 -7.69 -4.56 -16.26
C ALA A 53 -6.36 -4.98 -15.63
N ILE A 54 -6.22 -4.81 -14.31
CA ILE A 54 -5.03 -5.18 -13.53
C ILE A 54 -4.80 -6.69 -13.61
N ASP A 55 -5.86 -7.49 -13.42
CA ASP A 55 -5.79 -8.95 -13.51
C ASP A 55 -5.41 -9.44 -14.92
N ARG A 56 -5.94 -8.80 -15.97
CA ARG A 56 -5.56 -9.13 -17.36
C ARG A 56 -4.11 -8.77 -17.66
N LEU A 57 -3.62 -7.61 -17.20
CA LEU A 57 -2.21 -7.25 -17.34
C LEU A 57 -1.29 -8.29 -16.69
N ARG A 58 -1.63 -8.71 -15.46
CA ARG A 58 -0.92 -9.80 -14.77
C ARG A 58 -0.98 -11.11 -15.56
N GLY A 59 -2.15 -11.47 -16.12
CA GLY A 59 -2.33 -12.67 -16.94
C GLY A 59 -1.50 -12.69 -18.23
N GLU A 60 -1.21 -11.52 -18.79
CA GLU A 60 -0.31 -11.34 -19.96
C GLU A 60 1.18 -11.26 -19.57
N GLY A 61 1.51 -11.39 -18.29
CA GLY A 61 2.89 -11.37 -17.78
C GLY A 61 3.47 -9.99 -17.51
N PHE A 62 2.64 -8.95 -17.48
CA PHE A 62 3.06 -7.60 -17.06
C PHE A 62 3.04 -7.46 -15.53
N VAL A 63 3.77 -6.46 -15.04
CA VAL A 63 3.75 -6.01 -13.64
C VAL A 63 2.99 -4.68 -13.56
N PRO A 64 1.70 -4.67 -13.16
CA PRO A 64 0.96 -3.43 -13.00
C PRO A 64 1.54 -2.60 -11.85
N VAL A 65 1.83 -1.33 -12.11
CA VAL A 65 2.30 -0.36 -11.12
C VAL A 65 1.17 0.64 -10.83
N LEU A 66 0.73 0.68 -9.58
CA LEU A 66 -0.25 1.63 -9.08
C LEU A 66 0.42 2.52 -8.03
N PHE A 67 -0.12 3.72 -7.84
CA PHE A 67 0.41 4.69 -6.89
C PHE A 67 -0.72 5.39 -6.14
N GLY A 68 -0.42 5.92 -4.96
CA GLY A 68 -1.38 6.75 -4.21
C GLY A 68 -1.75 8.00 -5.02
N ASP A 69 -3.03 8.28 -5.15
CA ASP A 69 -3.52 9.31 -6.05
C ASP A 69 -4.73 10.04 -5.45
N VAL A 70 -5.09 11.17 -6.03
CA VAL A 70 -6.38 11.79 -5.79
C VAL A 70 -7.46 11.05 -6.57
N VAL A 71 -8.64 10.85 -5.98
CA VAL A 71 -9.81 10.21 -6.62
C VAL A 71 -11.07 11.02 -6.35
N VAL A 72 -12.09 10.84 -7.20
CA VAL A 72 -13.39 11.50 -6.98
C VAL A 72 -14.07 10.93 -5.74
N GLN A 73 -14.70 11.78 -4.93
CA GLN A 73 -15.55 11.37 -3.82
C GLN A 73 -16.95 11.98 -3.92
N ALA A 74 -17.97 11.13 -3.81
CA ALA A 74 -19.36 11.59 -3.80
C ALA A 74 -19.60 12.56 -2.63
N GLY A 75 -20.18 13.72 -2.91
CA GLY A 75 -20.45 14.77 -1.91
C GLY A 75 -19.23 15.60 -1.46
N ALA A 76 -18.00 15.12 -1.64
CA ALA A 76 -16.76 15.82 -1.22
C ALA A 76 -15.91 16.34 -2.40
N GLY A 77 -16.20 15.92 -3.63
CA GLY A 77 -15.48 16.32 -4.83
C GLY A 77 -14.26 15.44 -5.09
N ALA A 78 -13.22 15.55 -4.26
CA ALA A 78 -12.01 14.73 -4.40
C ALA A 78 -11.37 14.40 -3.05
N THR A 79 -10.69 13.27 -2.98
CA THR A 79 -10.06 12.73 -1.77
C THR A 79 -8.78 11.96 -2.10
N ILE A 80 -7.97 11.65 -1.10
CA ILE A 80 -6.75 10.86 -1.29
C ILE A 80 -7.08 9.38 -1.14
N LEU A 81 -6.61 8.60 -2.12
CA LEU A 81 -6.50 7.15 -2.06
C LEU A 81 -5.04 6.80 -1.80
N SER A 82 -4.74 6.23 -0.62
CA SER A 82 -3.37 5.90 -0.23
C SER A 82 -2.88 4.59 -0.87
N GLY A 83 -1.56 4.41 -0.93
CA GLY A 83 -0.96 3.15 -1.38
C GLY A 83 -1.34 1.97 -0.48
N ASP A 84 -1.42 2.18 0.84
CA ASP A 84 -1.82 1.15 1.81
C ASP A 84 -3.27 0.67 1.55
N GLU A 85 -4.17 1.60 1.23
CA GLU A 85 -5.56 1.27 0.90
C GLU A 85 -5.64 0.54 -0.44
N ILE A 86 -4.85 0.94 -1.45
CA ILE A 86 -4.75 0.21 -2.71
C ILE A 86 -4.29 -1.23 -2.48
N VAL A 87 -3.28 -1.46 -1.63
CA VAL A 87 -2.79 -2.81 -1.29
C VAL A 87 -3.91 -3.67 -0.73
N VAL A 88 -4.68 -3.16 0.24
CA VAL A 88 -5.83 -3.86 0.85
C VAL A 88 -6.92 -4.17 -0.20
N LEU A 89 -7.26 -3.20 -1.05
CA LEU A 89 -8.26 -3.37 -2.11
C LEU A 89 -7.85 -4.43 -3.13
N LEU A 90 -6.59 -4.40 -3.57
CA LEU A 90 -6.05 -5.37 -4.54
C LEU A 90 -5.93 -6.76 -3.92
N ALA A 91 -5.46 -6.87 -2.68
CA ALA A 91 -5.33 -8.16 -1.99
C ALA A 91 -6.67 -8.90 -1.92
N ARG A 92 -7.73 -8.19 -1.50
CA ARG A 92 -9.09 -8.74 -1.45
C ARG A 92 -9.64 -9.07 -2.84
N SER A 93 -9.46 -8.18 -3.80
CA SER A 93 -10.10 -8.30 -5.12
C SER A 93 -9.41 -9.30 -6.04
N LEU A 94 -8.10 -9.50 -5.89
CA LEU A 94 -7.30 -10.40 -6.73
C LEU A 94 -6.97 -11.72 -6.01
N GLY A 95 -7.38 -11.88 -4.75
CA GLY A 95 -7.07 -13.07 -3.95
C GLY A 95 -5.57 -13.27 -3.79
N ALA A 96 -4.86 -12.22 -3.34
CA ALA A 96 -3.42 -12.30 -3.17
C ALA A 96 -3.05 -13.35 -2.10
N ASP A 97 -2.02 -14.14 -2.38
CA ASP A 97 -1.51 -15.14 -1.44
C ASP A 97 -0.54 -14.53 -0.39
N ARG A 98 0.08 -13.38 -0.73
CA ARG A 98 1.09 -12.71 0.11
C ARG A 98 1.07 -11.20 -0.11
N ILE A 99 1.35 -10.44 0.93
CA ILE A 99 1.44 -8.97 0.90
C ILE A 99 2.79 -8.52 1.47
N GLY A 100 3.44 -7.57 0.81
CA GLY A 100 4.69 -6.96 1.28
C GLY A 100 4.59 -5.45 1.34
N LEU A 101 4.77 -4.88 2.53
CA LEU A 101 4.91 -3.44 2.73
C LEU A 101 6.39 -3.11 2.98
N CYS A 102 7.09 -2.81 1.89
CA CYS A 102 8.45 -2.27 1.96
C CYS A 102 8.39 -0.80 2.42
N SER A 103 8.90 -0.54 3.62
CA SER A 103 8.83 0.77 4.28
C SER A 103 10.23 1.31 4.58
N GLY A 104 10.32 2.50 5.18
CA GLY A 104 11.59 3.07 5.66
C GLY A 104 12.10 2.47 6.97
N VAL A 105 11.39 1.50 7.56
CA VAL A 105 11.74 0.84 8.82
C VAL A 105 11.83 -0.67 8.62
N SER A 106 12.62 -1.34 9.46
CA SER A 106 12.87 -2.79 9.38
C SER A 106 11.65 -3.65 9.76
N GLY A 107 10.61 -3.05 10.32
CA GLY A 107 9.37 -3.71 10.75
C GLY A 107 8.62 -2.85 11.75
N VAL A 108 7.63 -3.43 12.43
CA VAL A 108 6.97 -2.81 13.57
C VAL A 108 7.88 -2.94 14.78
N LEU A 109 8.11 -1.83 15.49
CA LEU A 109 9.00 -1.80 16.65
C LEU A 109 8.20 -1.89 17.95
N ASP A 110 8.74 -2.60 18.93
CA ASP A 110 8.26 -2.56 20.32
C ASP A 110 8.75 -1.31 21.06
N GLU A 111 8.36 -1.17 22.32
CA GLU A 111 8.75 -0.03 23.19
C GLU A 111 10.27 0.07 23.41
N SER A 112 11.02 -1.02 23.22
CA SER A 112 12.47 -1.06 23.32
C SER A 112 13.18 -0.68 22.01
N GLY A 113 12.42 -0.53 20.91
CA GLY A 113 12.94 -0.29 19.57
C GLY A 113 13.38 -1.57 18.84
N ALA A 114 13.03 -2.76 19.36
CA ALA A 114 13.29 -4.02 18.69
C ALA A 114 12.16 -4.34 17.71
N VAL A 115 12.47 -5.00 16.59
CA VAL A 115 11.46 -5.45 15.63
C VAL A 115 10.63 -6.57 16.26
N ILE A 116 9.31 -6.46 16.15
CA ILE A 116 8.36 -7.49 16.54
C ILE A 116 8.27 -8.49 15.39
N ASP A 117 8.57 -9.77 15.66
CA ASP A 117 8.61 -10.80 14.61
C ASP A 117 7.22 -11.09 14.02
N ARG A 118 6.17 -11.12 14.87
CA ARG A 118 4.80 -11.53 14.48
C ARG A 118 3.74 -10.76 15.27
N ILE A 119 2.67 -10.33 14.60
CA ILE A 119 1.50 -9.67 15.18
C ILE A 119 0.23 -10.38 14.71
N GLU A 120 -0.50 -10.97 15.65
CA GLU A 120 -1.78 -11.66 15.41
C GLU A 120 -3.00 -10.88 15.92
N ASP A 121 -2.76 -9.93 16.83
CA ASP A 121 -3.79 -9.10 17.43
C ASP A 121 -3.23 -7.70 17.63
N PHE A 122 -4.00 -6.70 17.20
CA PHE A 122 -3.66 -5.31 17.40
C PHE A 122 -3.50 -4.97 18.89
N ALA A 123 -4.25 -5.62 19.78
CA ALA A 123 -4.15 -5.39 21.21
C ALA A 123 -2.75 -5.66 21.77
N ALA A 124 -1.99 -6.60 21.18
CA ALA A 124 -0.63 -6.92 21.61
C ALA A 124 0.38 -5.80 21.33
N VAL A 125 0.06 -4.91 20.39
CA VAL A 125 0.94 -3.81 19.95
C VAL A 125 0.30 -2.43 20.13
N ALA A 126 -0.88 -2.38 20.75
CA ALA A 126 -1.66 -1.15 20.89
C ALA A 126 -0.92 -0.08 21.70
N ASP A 127 -0.19 -0.47 22.75
CA ASP A 127 0.56 0.46 23.60
C ASP A 127 1.80 1.01 22.85
N ALA A 128 2.57 0.13 22.21
CA ALA A 128 3.73 0.49 21.39
C ALA A 128 3.37 1.42 20.21
N LEU A 129 2.20 1.18 19.59
CA LEU A 129 1.69 1.97 18.47
C LEU A 129 0.82 3.17 18.92
N GLY A 130 0.46 3.24 20.21
CA GLY A 130 -0.49 4.20 20.78
C GLY A 130 0.14 5.42 21.46
N GLU A 131 1.38 5.33 21.97
CA GLU A 131 2.11 6.46 22.56
C GLU A 131 2.96 7.26 21.54
N SER A 132 3.06 6.79 20.29
CA SER A 132 3.87 7.42 19.25
C SER A 132 3.24 8.67 18.60
N GLU A 133 2.60 9.57 19.36
CA GLU A 133 2.35 10.94 18.88
C GLU A 133 3.66 11.70 18.64
N ALA A 134 4.79 11.26 19.22
CA ALA A 134 6.08 11.93 19.08
C ALA A 134 6.94 11.47 17.89
N THR A 135 6.62 10.32 17.26
CA THR A 135 7.43 9.77 16.15
C THR A 135 6.63 9.28 14.94
N ASP A 136 5.30 9.14 15.05
CA ASP A 136 4.41 8.82 13.92
C ASP A 136 3.25 9.83 13.81
N VAL A 137 3.55 10.99 13.24
CA VAL A 137 2.60 12.10 13.00
C VAL A 137 1.51 11.77 11.95
N THR A 138 1.34 10.50 11.57
CA THR A 138 0.32 10.08 10.59
C THR A 138 -0.69 9.07 11.10
N GLY A 139 -0.49 8.47 12.30
CA GLY A 139 -1.22 7.26 12.67
C GLY A 139 -1.03 6.12 11.65
N GLY A 140 0.09 6.17 10.90
CA GLY A 140 0.30 5.40 9.69
C GLY A 140 0.60 3.94 9.98
N MET A 141 1.47 3.64 10.96
CA MET A 141 1.79 2.25 11.28
C MET A 141 0.61 1.56 11.96
N ALA A 142 -0.04 2.22 12.92
CA ALA A 142 -1.22 1.68 13.60
C ALA A 142 -2.38 1.43 12.62
N GLY A 143 -2.58 2.33 11.63
CA GLY A 143 -3.56 2.14 10.56
C GLY A 143 -3.22 0.96 9.66
N LYS A 144 -1.96 0.85 9.21
CA LYS A 144 -1.47 -0.27 8.38
C LYS A 144 -1.66 -1.61 9.06
N VAL A 145 -1.21 -1.74 10.32
CA VAL A 145 -1.31 -3.01 11.06
C VAL A 145 -2.77 -3.44 11.19
N ARG A 146 -3.68 -2.52 11.56
CA ARG A 146 -5.12 -2.84 11.61
C ARG A 146 -5.66 -3.28 10.25
N ALA A 147 -5.35 -2.53 9.20
CA ALA A 147 -5.83 -2.83 7.85
C ALA A 147 -5.32 -4.19 7.33
N LEU A 148 -4.11 -4.58 7.71
CA LEU A 148 -3.53 -5.89 7.36
C LEU A 148 -4.09 -7.03 8.22
N LEU A 149 -4.33 -6.81 9.52
CA LEU A 149 -5.01 -7.79 10.38
C LEU A 149 -6.47 -8.06 9.94
N ASP A 150 -7.10 -7.11 9.25
CA ASP A 150 -8.42 -7.28 8.64
C ASP A 150 -8.38 -8.05 7.29
N LEU A 151 -7.23 -8.60 6.90
CA LEU A 151 -7.05 -9.47 5.73
C LEU A 151 -6.79 -10.91 6.17
N GLU A 152 -7.31 -11.86 5.39
CA GLU A 152 -6.99 -13.29 5.56
C GLU A 152 -5.62 -13.66 4.97
N THR A 153 -5.01 -12.73 4.23
CA THR A 153 -3.72 -12.91 3.56
C THR A 153 -2.57 -12.46 4.46
N PRO A 154 -1.56 -13.31 4.71
CA PRO A 154 -0.37 -12.92 5.46
C PRO A 154 0.37 -11.74 4.82
N ALA A 155 0.82 -10.81 5.68
CA ALA A 155 1.51 -9.60 5.26
C ALA A 155 2.83 -9.40 6.01
N SER A 156 3.88 -8.99 5.31
CA SER A 156 5.16 -8.64 5.90
C SER A 156 5.42 -7.14 5.81
N ILE A 157 5.78 -6.50 6.91
CA ILE A 157 6.28 -5.11 6.96
C ILE A 157 7.79 -5.16 7.16
N PHE A 158 8.56 -4.62 6.22
CA PHE A 158 10.02 -4.75 6.21
C PHE A 158 10.72 -3.51 5.62
N GLY A 159 12.04 -3.44 5.78
CA GLY A 159 12.87 -2.36 5.24
C GLY A 159 13.43 -2.69 3.84
N PRO A 160 13.98 -1.72 3.09
CA PRO A 160 14.36 -1.92 1.69
C PRO A 160 15.43 -3.01 1.48
N ASP A 161 16.28 -3.24 2.47
CA ASP A 161 17.32 -4.27 2.45
C ASP A 161 16.75 -5.69 2.37
N ASP A 162 15.51 -5.90 2.81
CA ASP A 162 14.84 -7.20 2.86
C ASP A 162 13.91 -7.48 1.66
N LEU A 163 13.82 -6.55 0.70
CA LEU A 163 12.96 -6.71 -0.47
C LEU A 163 13.27 -7.99 -1.26
N ALA A 164 14.56 -8.32 -1.40
CA ALA A 164 14.98 -9.54 -2.09
C ALA A 164 14.52 -10.82 -1.36
N ALA A 165 14.58 -10.82 -0.02
CA ALA A 165 14.12 -11.95 0.80
C ALA A 165 12.61 -12.15 0.66
N PHE A 166 11.83 -11.06 0.72
CA PHE A 166 10.39 -11.11 0.53
C PHE A 166 10.01 -11.70 -0.84
N LEU A 167 10.63 -11.20 -1.92
CA LEU A 167 10.39 -11.69 -3.29
C LEU A 167 10.86 -13.14 -3.50
N ALA A 168 11.81 -13.63 -2.68
CA ALA A 168 12.27 -15.02 -2.71
C ALA A 168 11.33 -15.99 -1.97
N GLY A 169 10.31 -15.52 -1.27
CA GLY A 169 9.36 -16.37 -0.54
C GLY A 169 9.47 -16.29 0.99
N GLU A 170 10.38 -15.47 1.52
CA GLU A 170 10.58 -15.32 2.97
C GLU A 170 9.68 -14.23 3.55
N ASP A 171 9.48 -14.22 4.87
CA ASP A 171 8.61 -13.27 5.57
C ASP A 171 9.45 -12.32 6.46
N PRO A 172 10.21 -11.37 5.86
CA PRO A 172 11.11 -10.50 6.60
C PRO A 172 10.38 -9.44 7.43
N GLY A 173 11.08 -8.89 8.42
CA GLY A 173 10.58 -7.84 9.30
C GLY A 173 9.50 -8.37 10.22
N THR A 174 8.32 -7.76 10.18
CA THR A 174 7.16 -8.14 10.99
C THR A 174 6.12 -8.84 10.14
N LEU A 175 5.78 -10.08 10.51
CA LEU A 175 4.67 -10.84 9.94
C LEU A 175 3.33 -10.47 10.63
N ILE A 176 2.29 -10.27 9.83
CA ILE A 176 0.92 -9.97 10.27
C ILE A 176 0.00 -11.05 9.69
N GLU A 177 -0.75 -11.74 10.56
CA GLU A 177 -1.62 -12.89 10.21
C GLU A 177 -2.70 -13.21 11.23
#